data_AF-A0A520E1M4-F1
#
_entry.id   AF-A0A520E1M4-F1
#
_cell.length_a   1.000
_cell.length_b   1.000
_cell.length_c   1.000
_cell.angle_alpha   90.00
_cell.angle_beta   90.00
_cell.angle_gamma   90.00
#
_symmetry.space_group_name_H-M   'P 1'
#
loop_
_entity.id
_entity.type
_entity.pdbx_description
1 polymer ?
#
loop_
_entity_poly.entity_id
_entity_poly.type
_entity_poly.pdbx_seq_one_letter_code
_entity_poly.pdbx_strand_id
1 'polypeptide(L)'
;MKRQTLATLSRLLAFALLTFFALLSLAGTASAQEPTTSPTPPTPTASATPTAPVPDNAVPVSGNLNNGGTRLEGVTVRALDTSGTEVATGESASNGRWELAVAPGTYTFEIVADTLPDGVSVQAAVEREVVAGRANTVIFSFGEVRTASNVSFGEKLIRTTVDGLRFGLVIAIAGVGLSLIYGTTGLTNFAHGE
;
A
#
# COMPACT_ATOMS: atom_id res chain seq x y z
N MET A 1 -24.48 -39.90 12.33
CA MET A 1 -25.23 -38.66 12.65
C MET A 1 -24.72 -37.36 12.00
N LYS A 2 -23.65 -37.36 11.16
CA LYS A 2 -23.09 -36.12 10.56
C LYS A 2 -23.58 -35.77 9.14
N ARG A 3 -24.41 -36.62 8.51
CA ARG A 3 -24.88 -36.43 7.12
C ARG A 3 -26.27 -35.81 6.99
N GLN A 4 -27.04 -35.71 8.07
CA GLN A 4 -28.40 -35.14 8.02
C GLN A 4 -28.45 -33.62 8.27
N THR A 5 -27.39 -33.01 8.81
CA THR A 5 -27.34 -31.56 9.08
C THR A 5 -26.96 -30.72 7.86
N LEU A 6 -26.28 -31.29 6.86
CA LEU A 6 -25.90 -30.57 5.64
C LEU A 6 -27.08 -30.40 4.65
N ALA A 7 -28.04 -31.33 4.64
CA ALA A 7 -29.18 -31.28 3.72
C ALA A 7 -30.23 -30.22 4.12
N THR A 8 -30.37 -29.95 5.41
CA THR A 8 -31.32 -28.95 5.94
C THR A 8 -30.81 -27.52 5.72
N LEU A 9 -29.49 -27.31 5.77
CA LEU A 9 -28.87 -25.99 5.58
C LEU A 9 -28.91 -25.54 4.11
N SER A 10 -28.75 -26.47 3.17
CA SER A 10 -28.89 -26.22 1.72
C SER A 10 -30.31 -25.83 1.33
N ARG A 11 -31.33 -26.42 1.98
CA ARG A 11 -32.76 -26.07 1.76
C ARG A 11 -33.15 -24.70 2.30
N LEU A 12 -32.51 -24.22 3.36
CA LEU A 12 -32.72 -22.88 3.91
C LEU A 12 -32.10 -21.78 3.03
N LEU A 13 -30.94 -22.06 2.42
CA LEU A 13 -30.26 -21.11 1.53
C LEU A 13 -31.00 -20.93 0.19
N ALA A 14 -31.65 -21.98 -0.32
CA ALA A 14 -32.46 -21.92 -1.54
C ALA A 14 -33.80 -21.18 -1.35
N PHE A 15 -34.40 -21.22 -0.15
CA PHE A 15 -35.63 -20.50 0.16
C PHE A 15 -35.41 -18.99 0.33
N ALA A 16 -34.25 -18.57 0.86
CA ALA A 16 -33.91 -17.14 1.01
C ALA A 16 -33.61 -16.44 -0.32
N LEU A 17 -33.12 -17.18 -1.33
CA LEU A 17 -32.81 -16.64 -2.65
C LEU A 17 -34.08 -16.48 -3.54
N LEU A 18 -35.15 -17.21 -3.24
CA LEU A 18 -36.40 -17.18 -4.02
C LEU A 18 -37.40 -16.12 -3.53
N THR A 19 -37.20 -15.56 -2.34
CA THR A 19 -38.02 -14.46 -1.78
C THR A 19 -37.55 -13.07 -2.19
N PHE A 20 -36.32 -12.90 -2.68
CA PHE A 20 -35.82 -11.57 -3.07
C PHE A 20 -36.17 -11.19 -4.52
N PHE A 21 -36.59 -12.15 -5.35
CA PHE A 21 -36.90 -11.91 -6.77
C PHE A 21 -38.40 -11.67 -7.05
N ALA A 22 -39.25 -11.58 -6.03
CA ALA A 22 -40.72 -11.54 -6.15
C ALA A 22 -41.39 -10.25 -5.67
N LEU A 23 -40.66 -9.14 -5.54
CA LEU A 23 -41.22 -7.82 -5.17
C LEU A 23 -41.01 -6.76 -6.27
N LEU A 24 -40.91 -7.23 -7.52
CA LEU A 24 -40.95 -6.40 -8.72
C LEU A 24 -42.30 -6.62 -9.43
N SER A 25 -43.34 -5.87 -9.04
CA SER A 25 -44.39 -5.35 -9.95
C SER A 25 -45.63 -4.85 -9.19
N LEU A 26 -45.75 -3.54 -9.03
CA LEU A 26 -47.06 -2.91 -9.22
C LEU A 26 -46.89 -1.50 -9.78
N ALA A 27 -47.60 -1.26 -10.87
CA ALA A 27 -47.51 -0.13 -11.76
C ALA A 27 -48.38 1.07 -11.34
N GLY A 28 -48.06 2.23 -11.91
CA GLY A 28 -48.91 3.45 -11.95
C GLY A 28 -48.36 4.57 -11.07
N THR A 29 -48.20 5.82 -11.49
CA THR A 29 -48.69 6.58 -12.65
C THR A 29 -47.71 7.72 -12.96
N ALA A 30 -47.68 8.16 -14.22
CA ALA A 30 -46.95 9.34 -14.65
C ALA A 30 -47.43 10.61 -13.93
N SER A 31 -46.50 11.36 -13.34
CA SER A 31 -46.68 12.78 -13.01
C SER A 31 -45.71 13.59 -13.85
N ALA A 32 -46.26 14.55 -14.58
CA ALA A 32 -45.52 15.56 -15.32
C ALA A 32 -44.71 16.42 -14.33
N GLN A 33 -43.40 16.55 -14.57
CA GLN A 33 -42.57 17.51 -13.87
C GLN A 33 -42.41 18.75 -14.75
N GLU A 34 -43.12 19.81 -14.37
CA GLU A 34 -42.88 21.17 -14.87
C GLU A 34 -41.46 21.64 -14.52
N PRO A 35 -40.85 22.50 -15.35
CA PRO A 35 -39.49 22.97 -15.17
C PRO A 35 -39.42 23.88 -13.95
N THR A 36 -38.90 23.34 -12.85
CA THR A 36 -38.57 24.12 -11.65
C THR A 36 -37.08 24.46 -11.69
N THR A 37 -36.82 25.75 -11.57
CA THR A 37 -35.55 26.45 -11.61
C THR A 37 -34.44 25.77 -10.82
N SER A 38 -33.29 25.61 -11.45
CA SER A 38 -32.02 25.17 -10.84
C SER A 38 -31.77 25.85 -9.48
N PRO A 39 -31.43 25.10 -8.42
CA PRO A 39 -30.82 25.70 -7.25
C PRO A 39 -29.43 26.21 -7.63
N THR A 40 -29.23 27.51 -7.47
CA THR A 40 -27.93 28.20 -7.56
C THR A 40 -26.90 27.48 -6.66
N PRO A 41 -25.69 27.16 -7.14
CA PRO A 41 -24.61 26.67 -6.29
C PRO A 41 -24.34 27.70 -5.18
N PRO A 42 -24.11 27.31 -3.91
CA PRO A 42 -23.61 28.25 -2.93
C PRO A 42 -22.25 28.75 -3.40
N THR A 43 -22.17 30.05 -3.67
CA THR A 43 -20.93 30.78 -3.90
C THR A 43 -19.94 30.43 -2.79
N PRO A 44 -18.75 29.86 -3.07
CA PRO A 44 -17.72 29.78 -2.05
C PRO A 44 -17.34 31.21 -1.68
N THR A 45 -17.69 31.60 -0.45
CA THR A 45 -17.16 32.80 0.19
C THR A 45 -15.66 32.57 0.32
N ALA A 46 -14.91 33.09 -0.64
CA ALA A 46 -13.46 33.12 -0.61
C ALA A 46 -13.03 33.96 0.58
N SER A 47 -12.75 33.29 1.70
CA SER A 47 -11.92 33.85 2.75
C SER A 47 -10.50 33.87 2.19
N ALA A 48 -10.01 35.07 1.90
CA ALA A 48 -8.64 35.27 1.45
C ALA A 48 -7.67 34.95 2.60
N THR A 49 -6.93 33.85 2.43
CA THR A 49 -5.64 33.59 3.10
C THR A 49 -4.58 33.59 1.99
N PRO A 50 -3.37 34.14 2.18
CA PRO A 50 -2.49 34.53 1.07
C PRO A 50 -2.05 33.31 0.24
N THR A 51 -2.58 33.22 -0.98
CA THR A 51 -2.24 32.19 -1.97
C THR A 51 -0.82 32.42 -2.47
N ALA A 52 0.12 31.58 -2.06
CA ALA A 52 1.34 31.36 -2.83
C ALA A 52 0.94 30.99 -4.28
N PRO A 53 1.62 31.52 -5.31
CA PRO A 53 1.20 31.31 -6.70
C PRO A 53 1.17 29.82 -7.02
N VAL A 54 -0.04 29.29 -7.22
CA VAL A 54 -0.24 27.92 -7.68
C VAL A 54 0.31 27.86 -9.11
N PRO A 55 1.30 27.00 -9.41
CA PRO A 55 1.83 26.92 -10.76
C PRO A 55 0.74 26.48 -11.75
N ASP A 56 0.76 27.00 -12.97
CA ASP A 56 -0.27 26.71 -14.00
C ASP A 56 -0.40 25.22 -14.34
N ASN A 57 0.60 24.40 -13.97
CA ASN A 57 0.62 22.94 -14.11
C ASN A 57 0.63 22.22 -12.75
N ALA A 58 0.09 22.81 -11.68
CA ALA A 58 0.09 22.20 -10.37
C ALA A 58 -0.74 20.91 -10.35
N VAL A 59 -0.13 19.85 -9.85
CA VAL A 59 -0.76 18.54 -9.63
C VAL A 59 -1.04 18.40 -8.14
N PRO A 60 -2.27 18.03 -7.74
CA PRO A 60 -2.60 17.84 -6.35
C PRO A 60 -1.96 16.56 -5.81
N VAL A 61 -1.28 16.69 -4.69
CA VAL A 61 -0.75 15.61 -3.87
C VAL A 61 -1.46 15.67 -2.52
N SER A 62 -1.96 14.54 -2.05
CA SER A 62 -2.76 14.50 -0.83
C SER A 62 -2.39 13.32 0.05
N GLY A 63 -2.82 13.38 1.30
CA GLY A 63 -2.66 12.29 2.25
C GLY A 63 -3.57 12.46 3.45
N ASN A 64 -3.50 11.49 4.36
CA ASN A 64 -4.16 11.58 5.65
C ASN A 64 -3.14 11.28 6.75
N LEU A 65 -3.06 12.15 7.75
CA LEU A 65 -2.23 11.99 8.93
C LEU A 65 -3.05 11.32 10.02
N ASN A 66 -2.75 10.03 10.22
CA ASN A 66 -3.42 9.20 11.20
C ASN A 66 -2.40 8.44 12.04
N ASN A 67 -2.32 8.76 13.33
CA ASN A 67 -1.50 8.04 14.28
C ASN A 67 -2.39 7.07 15.07
N GLY A 68 -2.36 5.78 14.72
CA GLY A 68 -3.06 4.73 15.49
C GLY A 68 -4.58 4.88 15.61
N GLY A 69 -5.22 5.66 14.73
CA GLY A 69 -6.66 5.96 14.77
C GLY A 69 -6.98 7.40 15.14
N THR A 70 -6.01 8.13 15.69
CA THR A 70 -6.13 9.57 15.98
C THR A 70 -5.74 10.38 14.75
N ARG A 71 -6.64 11.25 14.29
CA ARG A 71 -6.36 12.23 13.23
C ARG A 71 -5.50 13.36 13.77
N LEU A 72 -4.48 13.75 13.01
CA LEU A 72 -3.59 14.84 13.39
C LEU A 72 -3.97 16.11 12.63
N GLU A 73 -4.46 17.11 13.34
CA GLU A 73 -4.82 18.45 12.83
C GLU A 73 -3.66 19.43 13.03
N GLY A 74 -3.54 20.42 12.14
CA GLY A 74 -2.58 21.52 12.28
C GLY A 74 -1.12 21.11 12.09
N VAL A 75 -0.88 19.92 11.53
CA VAL A 75 0.46 19.41 11.29
C VAL A 75 0.94 19.88 9.93
N THR A 76 2.12 20.49 9.88
CA THR A 76 2.70 21.01 8.64
C THR A 76 3.40 19.91 7.86
N VAL A 77 3.02 19.79 6.58
CA VAL A 77 3.64 18.93 5.57
C VAL A 77 4.34 19.81 4.55
N ARG A 78 5.58 19.47 4.24
CA ARG A 78 6.41 20.19 3.27
C ARG A 78 6.85 19.26 2.15
N ALA A 79 6.88 19.79 0.93
CA ALA A 79 7.51 19.16 -0.23
C ALA A 79 8.86 19.82 -0.50
N LEU A 80 9.92 19.02 -0.51
CA LEU A 80 11.27 19.39 -0.91
C LEU A 80 11.54 18.82 -2.30
N ASP A 81 12.20 19.59 -3.17
CA ASP A 81 12.70 19.08 -4.43
C ASP A 81 13.97 18.21 -4.26
N THR A 82 14.51 17.69 -5.36
CA THR A 82 15.76 16.90 -5.38
C THR A 82 16.99 17.64 -4.88
N SER A 83 16.95 18.99 -4.84
CA SER A 83 18.02 19.82 -4.28
C SER A 83 17.88 20.06 -2.77
N GLY A 84 16.78 19.58 -2.16
CA GLY A 84 16.43 19.84 -0.77
C GLY A 84 15.77 21.21 -0.55
N THR A 85 15.33 21.89 -1.62
CA THR A 85 14.68 23.20 -1.53
C THR A 85 13.17 23.02 -1.33
N GLU A 86 12.60 23.79 -0.41
CA GLU A 86 11.16 23.85 -0.18
C GLU A 86 10.43 24.46 -1.38
N VAL A 87 9.51 23.70 -1.98
CA VAL A 87 8.70 24.16 -3.11
C VAL A 87 7.24 24.39 -2.74
N ALA A 88 6.74 23.71 -1.69
CA ALA A 88 5.39 23.85 -1.21
C ALA A 88 5.28 23.40 0.24
N THR A 89 4.35 24.02 0.97
CA THR A 89 4.02 23.70 2.35
C THR A 89 2.51 23.81 2.56
N GLY A 90 1.98 23.04 3.49
CA GLY A 90 0.56 23.05 3.84
C GLY A 90 0.30 22.36 5.16
N GLU A 91 -0.86 22.63 5.76
CA GLU A 91 -1.25 22.07 7.06
C GLU A 91 -2.37 21.05 6.91
N SER A 92 -2.40 20.07 7.82
CA SER A 92 -3.52 19.14 7.90
C SER A 92 -4.77 19.78 8.52
N ALA A 93 -5.93 19.49 7.93
CA ALA A 93 -7.22 19.88 8.47
C ALA A 93 -7.62 19.01 9.67
N SER A 94 -8.74 19.35 10.33
CA SER A 94 -9.29 18.64 11.51
C SER A 94 -9.53 17.14 11.34
N ASN A 95 -9.70 16.68 10.10
CA ASN A 95 -9.86 15.26 9.76
C ASN A 95 -8.53 14.55 9.43
N GLY A 96 -7.39 15.23 9.63
CA GLY A 96 -6.05 14.77 9.29
C GLY A 96 -5.70 14.84 7.80
N ARG A 97 -6.63 15.29 6.94
CA ARG A 97 -6.37 15.42 5.50
C ARG A 97 -5.51 16.64 5.24
N TRP A 98 -4.52 16.47 4.37
CA TRP A 98 -3.71 17.56 3.84
C TRP A 98 -3.66 17.45 2.32
N GLU A 99 -3.42 18.58 1.67
CA GLU A 99 -3.31 18.66 0.21
C GLU A 99 -2.33 19.77 -0.17
N LEU A 100 -1.37 19.44 -1.03
CA LEU A 100 -0.38 20.36 -1.59
C LEU A 100 -0.46 20.30 -3.11
N ALA A 101 -0.25 21.43 -3.78
CA ALA A 101 -0.23 21.52 -5.23
C ALA A 101 1.21 21.79 -5.69
N VAL A 102 1.82 20.86 -6.43
CA VAL A 102 3.21 20.96 -6.92
C VAL A 102 3.28 20.62 -8.39
N ALA A 103 4.24 21.18 -9.13
CA ALA A 103 4.47 20.79 -10.52
C ALA A 103 4.88 19.32 -10.62
N PRO A 104 4.64 18.62 -11.74
CA PRO A 104 5.11 17.24 -11.92
C PRO A 104 6.63 17.13 -11.72
N GLY A 105 7.07 16.10 -10.98
CA GLY A 105 8.48 15.93 -10.61
C GLY A 105 8.67 15.02 -9.40
N THR A 106 9.93 14.79 -9.03
CA THR A 106 10.29 13.99 -7.84
C THR A 106 10.49 14.91 -6.64
N TYR A 107 9.80 14.58 -5.54
CA TYR A 107 9.87 15.34 -4.30
C TYR A 107 10.01 14.43 -3.08
N THR A 108 10.62 14.99 -2.04
CA THR A 108 10.66 14.41 -0.70
C THR A 108 9.63 15.13 0.16
N PHE A 109 8.62 14.41 0.62
CA PHE A 109 7.61 14.93 1.51
C PHE A 109 8.02 14.69 2.96
N GLU A 110 7.99 15.75 3.77
CA GLU A 110 8.40 15.75 5.16
C GLU A 110 7.32 16.33 6.05
N ILE A 111 7.25 15.86 7.29
CA ILE A 111 6.43 16.47 8.33
C ILE A 111 7.34 17.31 9.22
N VAL A 112 6.96 18.55 9.47
CA VAL A 112 7.69 19.44 10.39
C VAL A 112 7.46 18.98 11.83
N ALA A 113 8.50 18.41 12.45
CA ALA A 113 8.43 17.78 13.77
C ALA A 113 7.87 18.69 14.87
N ASP A 114 8.13 20.00 14.80
CA ASP A 114 7.69 20.98 15.79
C ASP A 114 6.17 21.20 15.79
N THR A 115 5.48 20.79 14.71
CA THR A 115 4.03 20.92 14.57
C THR A 115 3.28 19.67 15.01
N LEU A 116 3.99 18.61 15.38
CA LEU A 116 3.35 17.38 15.86
C LEU A 116 2.85 17.58 17.30
N PRO A 117 1.68 17.00 17.64
CA PRO A 117 1.23 16.90 19.02
C PRO A 117 2.22 16.12 19.91
N ASP A 118 2.20 16.41 21.21
CA ASP A 118 3.07 15.75 22.19
C ASP A 118 2.96 14.22 22.12
N GLY A 119 4.11 13.55 22.14
CA GLY A 119 4.20 12.09 22.11
C GLY A 119 3.97 11.46 20.73
N VAL A 120 3.82 12.25 19.67
CA VAL A 120 3.79 11.77 18.29
C VAL A 120 5.14 12.01 17.62
N SER A 121 5.69 10.96 17.01
CA SER A 121 6.88 11.06 16.15
C SER A 121 6.54 10.57 14.75
N VAL A 122 7.18 11.14 13.72
CA VAL A 122 7.14 10.62 12.35
C VAL A 122 8.32 9.68 12.13
N GLN A 123 8.10 8.59 11.38
CA GLN A 123 9.15 7.59 11.18
C GLN A 123 10.18 7.99 10.12
N ALA A 124 9.71 8.50 8.98
CA ALA A 124 10.56 8.87 7.85
C ALA A 124 9.87 9.87 6.92
N ALA A 125 10.69 10.60 6.17
CA ALA A 125 10.27 11.32 4.98
C ALA A 125 9.83 10.33 3.89
N VAL A 126 8.98 10.79 2.97
CA VAL A 126 8.43 9.96 1.89
C VAL A 126 8.80 10.56 0.55
N GLU A 127 9.61 9.84 -0.21
CA GLU A 127 9.90 10.19 -1.60
C GLU A 127 8.72 9.80 -2.50
N ARG A 128 8.34 10.71 -3.39
CA ARG A 128 7.29 10.49 -4.37
C ARG A 128 7.55 11.22 -5.67
N GLU A 129 7.42 10.50 -6.77
CA GLU A 129 7.25 11.07 -8.10
C GLU A 129 5.78 11.51 -8.28
N VAL A 130 5.59 12.80 -8.53
CA VAL A 130 4.30 13.43 -8.79
C VAL A 130 4.05 13.46 -10.28
N VAL A 131 2.98 12.82 -10.72
CA VAL A 131 2.62 12.67 -12.13
C VAL A 131 1.26 13.28 -12.39
N ALA A 132 1.14 14.09 -13.45
CA ALA A 132 -0.12 14.68 -13.89
C ALA A 132 -1.13 13.60 -14.33
N GLY A 133 -2.42 13.85 -14.09
CA GLY A 133 -3.50 12.93 -14.45
C GLY A 133 -3.55 11.63 -13.61
N ARG A 134 -2.75 11.53 -12.55
CA ARG A 134 -2.78 10.42 -11.58
C ARG A 134 -3.11 10.94 -10.18
N ALA A 135 -3.67 10.08 -9.35
CA ALA A 135 -3.83 10.35 -7.93
C ALA A 135 -2.46 10.21 -7.24
N ASN A 136 -1.94 11.29 -6.68
CA ASN A 136 -0.67 11.29 -5.96
C ASN A 136 -0.96 11.27 -4.45
N THR A 137 -0.91 10.08 -3.85
CA THR A 137 -1.19 9.90 -2.41
C THR A 137 0.05 9.59 -1.60
N VAL A 138 0.39 10.41 -0.62
CA VAL A 138 1.54 10.21 0.28
C VAL A 138 1.03 9.72 1.65
N ILE A 139 1.67 8.68 2.18
CA ILE A 139 1.31 8.06 3.46
C ILE A 139 2.51 8.14 4.39
N PHE A 140 2.32 8.78 5.54
CA PHE A 140 3.32 8.85 6.60
C PHE A 140 3.03 7.81 7.67
N SER A 141 4.10 7.19 8.16
CA SER A 141 4.06 6.30 9.31
C SER A 141 4.46 7.05 10.56
N PHE A 142 3.69 6.89 11.63
CA PHE A 142 3.91 7.54 12.91
C PHE A 142 4.34 6.54 13.99
N GLY A 143 4.85 7.06 15.09
CA GLY A 143 5.39 6.32 16.21
C GLY A 143 6.88 6.03 16.07
N GLU A 144 7.39 5.23 16.99
CA GLU A 144 8.80 4.88 17.04
C GLU A 144 9.20 4.13 15.76
N VAL A 145 10.32 4.55 15.16
CA VAL A 145 10.88 3.88 13.99
C VAL A 145 11.19 2.45 14.41
N ARG A 146 10.30 1.52 14.05
CA ARG A 146 10.65 0.11 14.03
C ARG A 146 11.56 -0.04 12.83
N THR A 147 12.87 0.18 13.04
CA THR A 147 13.86 -0.16 12.03
C THR A 147 13.55 -1.58 11.62
N ALA A 148 13.05 -1.76 10.39
CA ALA A 148 12.77 -3.07 9.82
C ALA A 148 13.97 -3.93 10.14
N SER A 149 13.77 -4.99 10.93
CA SER A 149 14.82 -5.79 11.58
C SER A 149 15.96 -5.99 10.60
N ASN A 150 16.99 -5.15 10.72
CA ASN A 150 18.05 -5.10 9.74
C ASN A 150 18.85 -6.35 10.01
N VAL A 151 18.54 -7.42 9.27
CA VAL A 151 19.12 -8.74 9.53
C VAL A 151 20.63 -8.55 9.44
N SER A 152 21.28 -8.74 10.58
CA SER A 152 22.69 -8.43 10.74
C SER A 152 23.50 -9.20 9.70
N PHE A 153 24.61 -8.62 9.23
CA PHE A 153 25.48 -9.29 8.26
C PHE A 153 25.91 -10.68 8.75
N GLY A 154 26.20 -10.82 10.05
CA GLY A 154 26.52 -12.09 10.67
C GLY A 154 25.37 -13.11 10.58
N GLU A 155 24.13 -12.67 10.82
CA GLU A 155 22.97 -13.55 10.70
C GLU A 155 22.68 -13.95 9.25
N LYS A 156 22.90 -13.05 8.29
CA LYS A 156 22.86 -13.38 6.85
C LYS A 156 23.94 -14.41 6.50
N LEU A 157 25.18 -14.19 6.95
CA LEU A 157 26.30 -15.09 6.69
C LEU A 157 26.01 -16.49 7.24
N ILE A 158 25.56 -16.60 8.49
CA ILE A 158 25.24 -17.90 9.11
C ILE A 158 24.13 -18.60 8.33
N ARG A 159 23.05 -17.90 7.96
CA ARG A 159 21.95 -18.49 7.17
C ARG A 159 22.44 -18.99 5.81
N THR A 160 23.19 -18.18 5.07
CA THR A 160 23.77 -18.57 3.77
C THR A 160 24.75 -19.73 3.90
N THR A 161 25.59 -19.76 4.94
CA THR A 161 26.50 -20.88 5.21
C THR A 161 25.72 -22.17 5.51
N VAL A 162 24.67 -22.11 6.32
CA VAL A 162 23.83 -23.29 6.63
C VAL A 162 23.11 -23.79 5.38
N ASP A 163 22.59 -22.89 4.55
CA ASP A 163 21.94 -23.26 3.30
C ASP A 163 22.92 -23.85 2.29
N GLY A 164 24.13 -23.28 2.18
CA GLY A 164 25.22 -23.81 1.38
C GLY A 164 25.67 -25.20 1.85
N LEU A 165 25.74 -25.42 3.16
CA LEU A 165 26.11 -26.72 3.72
C LEU A 165 25.05 -27.78 3.43
N ARG A 166 23.76 -27.44 3.53
CA ARG A 166 22.65 -28.33 3.14
C ARG A 166 22.71 -28.70 1.67
N PHE A 167 22.92 -27.71 0.80
CA PHE A 167 23.08 -27.95 -0.63
C PHE A 167 24.31 -28.83 -0.92
N GLY A 168 25.44 -28.55 -0.28
CA GLY A 168 26.67 -29.35 -0.39
C GLY A 168 26.49 -30.81 0.04
N LEU A 169 25.72 -31.04 1.12
CA LEU A 169 25.42 -32.40 1.59
C LEU A 169 24.60 -33.20 0.57
N VAL A 170 23.67 -32.56 -0.15
CA VAL A 170 22.91 -33.20 -1.23
C VAL A 170 23.85 -33.65 -2.35
N ILE A 171 24.79 -32.80 -2.76
CA ILE A 171 25.80 -33.14 -3.77
C ILE A 171 26.72 -34.27 -3.26
N ALA A 172 27.11 -34.25 -1.99
CA ALA A 172 27.94 -35.28 -1.38
C ALA A 172 27.26 -36.66 -1.42
N ILE A 173 25.97 -36.74 -1.05
CA ILE A 173 25.19 -37.98 -1.09
C ILE A 173 25.02 -38.46 -2.54
N ALA A 174 24.78 -37.55 -3.48
CA ALA A 174 24.71 -37.89 -4.90
C ALA A 174 26.04 -38.48 -5.41
N GLY A 175 27.18 -37.92 -5.00
CA GLY A 175 28.51 -38.44 -5.33
C GLY A 175 28.77 -39.84 -4.76
N VAL A 176 28.33 -40.11 -3.54
CA VAL A 176 28.37 -41.47 -2.95
C VAL A 176 27.54 -42.45 -3.78
N GLY A 177 26.35 -42.05 -4.23
CA GLY A 177 25.51 -42.86 -5.12
C GLY A 177 26.21 -43.17 -6.45
N LEU A 178 26.85 -42.18 -7.07
CA LEU A 178 27.62 -42.37 -8.30
C LEU A 178 28.83 -43.30 -8.08
N SER A 179 29.55 -43.12 -6.96
CA SER A 179 30.68 -43.97 -6.57
C SER A 179 30.28 -45.43 -6.37
N LEU A 180 29.14 -45.68 -5.73
CA LEU A 180 28.60 -47.03 -5.56
C LEU A 180 28.25 -47.66 -6.92
N ILE A 181 27.60 -46.91 -7.81
CA ILE A 181 27.27 -47.41 -9.15
C ILE A 181 28.53 -47.80 -9.91
N TYR A 182 29.56 -46.93 -9.99
CA TYR A 182 30.81 -47.28 -10.68
C TYR A 182 31.56 -48.44 -10.02
N GLY A 183 31.56 -48.49 -8.69
CA GLY A 183 32.23 -49.55 -7.91
C GLY A 183 31.56 -50.92 -8.07
N THR A 184 30.24 -50.98 -8.12
CA THR A 184 29.50 -52.26 -8.22
C THR A 184 29.23 -52.69 -9.66
N THR A 185 29.18 -51.76 -10.62
CA THR A 185 28.97 -52.09 -12.05
C THR A 185 30.27 -52.40 -12.80
N GLY A 186 31.44 -52.08 -12.23
CA GLY A 186 32.73 -52.48 -12.81
C GLY A 186 33.02 -51.88 -14.18
N LEU A 187 32.39 -50.75 -14.56
CA LEU A 187 32.51 -50.11 -15.88
C LEU A 187 33.89 -49.47 -16.17
N THR A 188 34.92 -49.68 -15.35
CA THR A 188 36.30 -49.48 -15.79
C THR A 188 36.69 -50.61 -16.74
N ASN A 189 36.20 -50.55 -17.98
CA ASN A 189 36.66 -51.46 -19.01
C ASN A 189 37.69 -50.77 -19.90
N PHE A 190 38.95 -50.91 -19.52
CA PHE A 190 40.08 -50.82 -20.44
C PHE A 190 40.30 -52.19 -21.12
N ALA A 191 39.25 -52.84 -21.60
CA ALA A 191 39.42 -53.88 -22.61
C ALA A 191 39.83 -53.17 -23.88
N HIS A 192 41.15 -53.00 -24.00
CA HIS A 192 41.89 -52.87 -25.24
C HIS A 192 41.50 -51.68 -26.13
N GLY A 193 42.18 -50.56 -25.90
CA GLY A 193 42.67 -49.76 -27.01
C GLY A 193 43.91 -50.42 -27.59
N GLU A 194 43.71 -51.26 -28.59
CA GLU A 194 44.67 -51.51 -29.67
C GLU A 194 44.16 -50.82 -30.95
#